data_AF-A0AAW5JT86-F1
#
_entry.id   AF-A0AAW5JT86-F1
#
_cell.length_a   1.000
_cell.length_b   1.000
_cell.length_c   1.000
_cell.angle_alpha   90.00
_cell.angle_beta   90.00
_cell.angle_gamma   90.00
#
_symmetry.space_group_name_H-M   'P 1'
#
loop_
_entity.id
_entity.type
_entity.pdbx_description
1 polymer ?
#
loop_
_entity_poly.entity_id
_entity_poly.type
_entity_poly.pdbx_seq_one_letter_code
_entity_poly.pdbx_strand_id
1 'polypeptide(L)'
;MRSMGRKRAGWLLVLLALTGLLAAPAEAVVYEGADAAVVVAVSEGAMTPRATTQSYGARVTETALGDLTADAFRQAGQTDVAIACGGHLGNSLPGGTITLADVYQVFAVDGQVVSVTITAGELYDLMEQTVSGTAIDGAERIDPARGSDAFPQASGFSFTYDISQVPGRRMVEIRLEDGTELDPAEKRTLTLAAPAELLDGTLGVTLPGGGQQTVLGREAELTAAYLAGQVGTVARPRLGRMTVIGTADHSLYRSWNVDRCLPYLLLACLLVALLTRPLHQRLGDRGRSKMARYWDKKR
;
A
#
# COMPACT_ATOMS: atom_id res chain seq x y z
N MET A 1 -36.29 -11.12 48.28
CA MET A 1 -35.77 -10.76 46.94
C MET A 1 -34.53 -11.61 46.65
N ARG A 2 -34.71 -12.88 46.27
CA ARG A 2 -34.54 -13.41 44.89
C ARG A 2 -33.23 -13.00 44.19
N SER A 3 -32.23 -13.88 44.33
CA SER A 3 -31.46 -14.50 43.23
C SER A 3 -31.31 -13.66 41.95
N MET A 4 -30.24 -12.88 41.83
CA MET A 4 -29.88 -12.27 40.54
C MET A 4 -28.37 -12.14 40.29
N GLY A 5 -27.53 -12.91 40.98
CA GLY A 5 -26.06 -12.79 40.88
C GLY A 5 -25.33 -13.85 40.04
N ARG A 6 -25.95 -14.99 39.72
CA ARG A 6 -25.21 -16.15 39.14
C ARG A 6 -25.33 -16.35 37.63
N LYS A 7 -26.24 -15.65 36.93
CA LYS A 7 -26.49 -15.87 35.49
C LYS A 7 -25.64 -15.02 34.54
N ARG A 8 -25.01 -13.93 35.01
CA ARG A 8 -24.18 -13.05 34.15
C ARG A 8 -22.74 -13.55 33.96
N ALA A 9 -22.22 -14.35 34.90
CA ALA A 9 -20.86 -14.90 34.81
C ALA A 9 -20.73 -16.05 33.79
N GLY A 10 -21.80 -16.85 33.59
CA GLY A 10 -21.80 -17.94 32.61
C GLY A 10 -21.80 -17.47 31.15
N TRP A 11 -22.47 -16.36 30.85
CA TRP A 11 -22.54 -15.80 29.48
C TRP A 11 -21.25 -15.08 29.07
N LEU A 12 -20.52 -14.46 30.02
CA LEU A 12 -19.21 -13.85 29.73
C LEU A 12 -18.12 -14.89 29.43
N LEU A 13 -18.17 -16.05 30.08
CA LEU A 13 -17.22 -17.14 29.80
C LEU A 13 -17.51 -17.85 28.47
N VAL A 14 -18.77 -17.92 28.05
CA VAL A 14 -19.14 -18.43 26.71
C VAL A 14 -18.75 -17.45 25.61
N LEU A 15 -18.85 -16.13 25.84
CA LEU A 15 -18.36 -15.11 24.89
C LEU A 15 -16.82 -15.07 24.79
N LEU A 16 -16.11 -15.32 25.89
CA LEU A 16 -14.65 -15.47 25.90
C LEU A 16 -14.17 -16.76 25.23
N ALA A 17 -14.94 -17.85 25.33
CA ALA A 17 -14.64 -19.09 24.60
C ALA A 17 -14.95 -18.99 23.09
N LEU A 18 -15.94 -18.17 22.69
CA LEU A 18 -16.27 -17.92 21.27
C LEU A 18 -15.33 -16.90 20.60
N THR A 19 -14.69 -16.02 21.36
CA THR A 19 -13.67 -15.07 20.82
C THR A 19 -12.28 -15.68 20.71
N GLY A 20 -12.02 -16.81 21.36
CA GLY A 20 -10.80 -17.60 21.19
C GLY A 20 -10.77 -18.45 19.90
N LEU A 21 -11.86 -18.51 19.14
CA LEU A 21 -12.00 -19.36 17.95
C LEU A 21 -11.74 -18.62 16.62
N LEU A 22 -11.24 -17.37 16.65
CA LEU A 22 -11.13 -16.53 15.44
C LEU A 22 -9.73 -15.93 15.16
N ALA A 23 -8.67 -16.55 15.69
CA ALA A 23 -7.31 -16.26 15.25
C ALA A 23 -6.43 -17.48 15.53
N ALA A 24 -6.64 -18.57 14.77
CA ALA A 24 -5.54 -19.51 14.58
C ALA A 24 -4.45 -18.71 13.83
N PRO A 25 -3.23 -18.54 14.39
CA PRO A 25 -2.13 -18.10 13.56
C PRO A 25 -2.03 -19.11 12.41
N ALA A 26 -2.02 -18.63 11.16
CA ALA A 26 -1.72 -19.49 10.03
C ALA A 26 -0.45 -20.27 10.39
N GLU A 27 -0.62 -21.59 10.58
CA GLU A 27 0.46 -22.47 10.97
C GLU A 27 1.52 -22.35 9.88
N ALA A 28 2.72 -21.88 10.24
CA ALA A 28 3.77 -21.70 9.25
C ALA A 28 3.99 -23.05 8.57
N VAL A 29 3.85 -23.10 7.24
CA VAL A 29 4.07 -24.31 6.46
C VAL A 29 5.55 -24.68 6.61
N VAL A 30 5.83 -25.67 7.45
CA VAL A 30 7.19 -26.18 7.65
C VAL A 30 7.52 -27.10 6.48
N TYR A 31 8.40 -26.65 5.60
CA TYR A 31 8.93 -27.47 4.52
C TYR A 31 10.05 -28.39 5.06
N GLU A 32 9.72 -29.66 5.31
CA GLU A 32 10.68 -30.69 5.72
C GLU A 32 11.01 -31.61 4.52
N GLY A 33 12.03 -31.25 3.75
CA GLY A 33 12.53 -32.05 2.62
C GLY A 33 14.05 -32.02 2.52
N ALA A 34 14.65 -32.99 1.82
CA ALA A 34 16.10 -33.02 1.57
C ALA A 34 16.60 -31.74 0.86
N ASP A 35 15.71 -31.08 0.12
CA ASP A 35 15.98 -29.84 -0.60
C ASP A 35 15.81 -28.57 0.25
N ALA A 36 15.38 -28.69 1.52
CA ALA A 36 15.12 -27.54 2.40
C ALA A 36 16.35 -26.64 2.58
N ALA A 37 17.55 -27.23 2.61
CA ALA A 37 18.82 -26.52 2.78
C ALA A 37 19.45 -26.04 1.46
N VAL A 38 18.80 -26.29 0.31
CA VAL A 38 19.30 -25.85 -1.00
C VAL A 38 19.29 -24.33 -1.02
N VAL A 39 20.47 -23.75 -1.23
CA VAL A 39 20.62 -22.30 -1.39
C VAL A 39 20.08 -21.92 -2.77
N VAL A 40 19.12 -21.00 -2.77
CA VAL A 40 18.44 -20.54 -3.98
C VAL A 40 19.03 -19.22 -4.44
N ALA A 41 19.36 -18.32 -3.51
CA ALA A 41 19.90 -16.99 -3.83
C ALA A 41 20.62 -16.36 -2.63
N VAL A 42 21.21 -15.19 -2.85
CA VAL A 42 21.67 -14.29 -1.77
C VAL A 42 20.96 -12.94 -1.95
N SER A 43 20.29 -12.42 -0.93
CA SER A 43 19.61 -11.12 -0.96
C SER A 43 20.41 -10.01 -0.28
N GLU A 44 20.31 -8.79 -0.80
CA GLU A 44 20.93 -7.59 -0.21
C GLU A 44 20.33 -7.24 1.17
N GLY A 45 19.11 -7.71 1.47
CA GLY A 45 18.50 -7.50 2.78
C GLY A 45 17.13 -8.16 2.94
N ALA A 46 16.71 -8.35 4.19
CA ALA A 46 15.46 -9.04 4.52
C ALA A 46 14.22 -8.30 4.00
N MET A 47 13.25 -9.04 3.44
CA MET A 47 12.00 -8.50 2.90
C MET A 47 10.85 -9.03 3.74
N THR A 48 10.04 -8.13 4.29
CA THR A 48 8.94 -8.48 5.21
C THR A 48 7.60 -8.15 4.56
N PRO A 49 6.59 -9.02 4.67
CA PRO A 49 5.23 -8.67 4.31
C PRO A 49 4.59 -7.78 5.37
N ARG A 50 5.21 -7.59 6.53
CA ARG A 50 4.68 -6.77 7.63
C ARG A 50 5.47 -5.48 7.79
N ALA A 51 4.77 -4.35 7.92
CA ALA A 51 5.39 -3.06 8.25
C ALA A 51 5.86 -3.00 9.72
N THR A 52 5.15 -3.69 10.63
CA THR A 52 5.49 -3.85 12.04
C THR A 52 5.12 -5.26 12.50
N THR A 53 5.55 -5.70 13.69
CA THR A 53 5.31 -7.06 14.21
C THR A 53 3.83 -7.49 14.24
N GLN A 54 2.89 -6.53 14.23
CA GLN A 54 1.44 -6.76 14.26
C GLN A 54 0.66 -6.05 13.13
N SER A 55 1.32 -5.60 12.07
CA SER A 55 0.66 -4.93 10.94
C SER A 55 0.22 -5.92 9.87
N TYR A 56 -0.97 -5.67 9.30
CA TYR A 56 -1.46 -6.36 8.11
C TYR A 56 -0.58 -6.13 6.87
N GLY A 57 0.32 -5.12 6.88
CA GLY A 57 1.41 -4.97 5.90
C GLY A 57 0.97 -5.13 4.44
N ALA A 58 1.42 -6.19 3.76
CA ALA A 58 1.10 -6.52 2.37
C ALA A 58 -0.41 -6.60 2.09
N ARG A 59 -1.26 -6.71 3.12
CA ARG A 59 -2.72 -6.70 3.03
C ARG A 59 -3.34 -5.28 3.03
N VAL A 60 -2.52 -4.24 3.18
CA VAL A 60 -2.94 -2.82 3.24
C VAL A 60 -2.02 -1.86 2.51
N THR A 61 -0.78 -2.26 2.20
CA THR A 61 0.23 -1.40 1.57
C THR A 61 1.18 -2.21 0.69
N GLU A 62 1.86 -1.52 -0.21
CA GLU A 62 2.91 -2.10 -1.07
C GLU A 62 4.09 -2.58 -0.23
N THR A 63 4.63 -3.75 -0.58
CA THR A 63 5.79 -4.33 0.09
C THR A 63 6.77 -4.87 -0.94
N ALA A 64 8.06 -4.73 -0.65
CA ALA A 64 9.09 -5.24 -1.55
C ALA A 64 9.02 -6.77 -1.71
N LEU A 65 8.53 -7.49 -0.70
CA LEU A 65 8.28 -8.92 -0.81
C LEU A 65 7.13 -9.22 -1.77
N GLY A 66 6.02 -8.49 -1.66
CA GLY A 66 4.88 -8.62 -2.56
C GLY A 66 5.23 -8.29 -4.00
N ASP A 67 5.99 -7.21 -4.22
CA ASP A 67 6.49 -6.83 -5.54
C ASP A 67 7.40 -7.91 -6.14
N LEU A 68 8.30 -8.50 -5.33
CA LEU A 68 9.17 -9.59 -5.76
C LEU A 68 8.37 -10.83 -6.16
N THR A 69 7.36 -11.20 -5.36
CA THR A 69 6.49 -12.33 -5.65
C THR A 69 5.67 -12.08 -6.94
N ALA A 70 5.13 -10.86 -7.12
CA ALA A 70 4.43 -10.50 -8.35
C ALA A 70 5.36 -10.53 -9.58
N ASP A 71 6.62 -10.08 -9.44
CA ASP A 71 7.65 -10.17 -10.49
C ASP A 71 7.93 -11.63 -10.87
N ALA A 72 8.00 -12.52 -9.88
CA ALA A 72 8.18 -13.95 -10.11
C ALA A 72 7.03 -14.56 -10.93
N PHE A 73 5.79 -14.22 -10.60
CA PHE A 73 4.61 -14.72 -11.32
C PHE A 73 4.58 -14.21 -12.75
N ARG A 74 4.86 -12.91 -12.93
CA ARG A 74 4.92 -12.26 -14.25
C ARG A 74 5.99 -12.90 -15.13
N GLN A 75 7.19 -13.11 -14.59
CA GLN A 75 8.29 -13.72 -15.34
C GLN A 75 7.97 -15.18 -15.72
N ALA A 76 7.42 -15.96 -14.80
CA ALA A 76 7.06 -17.36 -15.05
C ALA A 76 5.99 -17.49 -16.14
N GLY A 77 4.98 -16.64 -16.12
CA GLY A 77 3.89 -16.64 -17.11
C GLY A 77 4.19 -15.86 -18.39
N GLN A 78 5.31 -15.13 -18.44
CA GLN A 78 5.62 -14.16 -19.49
C GLN A 78 4.44 -13.21 -19.78
N THR A 79 3.75 -12.79 -18.71
CA THR A 79 2.52 -12.00 -18.82
C THR A 79 2.79 -10.50 -18.85
N ASP A 80 1.84 -9.73 -19.37
CA ASP A 80 1.90 -8.27 -19.38
C ASP A 80 1.93 -7.72 -17.96
N VAL A 81 1.04 -8.25 -17.10
CA VAL A 81 0.87 -7.85 -15.71
C VAL A 81 0.78 -9.06 -14.78
N ALA A 82 1.06 -8.86 -13.50
CA ALA A 82 0.83 -9.86 -12.47
C ALA A 82 0.37 -9.25 -11.14
N ILE A 83 -0.40 -10.03 -10.39
CA ILE A 83 -0.88 -9.69 -9.05
C ILE A 83 -0.51 -10.82 -8.09
N ALA A 84 0.16 -10.49 -7.00
CA ALA A 84 0.31 -11.36 -5.85
C ALA A 84 -0.64 -10.91 -4.73
N CYS A 85 -1.23 -11.87 -4.01
CA CYS A 85 -2.16 -11.58 -2.92
C CYS A 85 -1.37 -11.31 -1.63
N GLY A 86 -1.53 -10.11 -1.06
CA GLY A 86 -0.95 -9.79 0.24
C GLY A 86 -1.35 -10.76 1.36
N GLY A 87 -2.52 -11.39 1.21
CA GLY A 87 -3.03 -12.45 2.10
C GLY A 87 -2.13 -13.67 2.18
N HIS A 88 -1.52 -14.06 1.07
CA HIS A 88 -0.76 -15.30 0.99
C HIS A 88 0.62 -15.17 1.64
N LEU A 89 1.12 -13.95 1.82
CA LEU A 89 2.41 -13.68 2.44
C LEU A 89 2.29 -13.66 3.98
N GLY A 90 2.79 -14.71 4.63
CA GLY A 90 2.73 -14.89 6.08
C GLY A 90 4.01 -14.49 6.82
N ASN A 91 5.17 -14.75 6.21
CA ASN A 91 6.48 -14.60 6.83
C ASN A 91 7.46 -13.79 5.97
N SER A 92 8.56 -13.36 6.60
CA SER A 92 9.60 -12.58 5.93
C SER A 92 10.59 -13.48 5.20
N LEU A 93 11.08 -13.01 4.06
CA LEU A 93 12.24 -13.59 3.41
C LEU A 93 13.51 -13.01 4.05
N PRO A 94 14.45 -13.85 4.53
CA PRO A 94 15.67 -13.36 5.17
C PRO A 94 16.59 -12.64 4.18
N GLY A 95 17.45 -11.76 4.71
CA GLY A 95 18.55 -11.18 3.95
C GLY A 95 19.78 -12.09 4.00
N GLY A 96 20.70 -11.94 3.04
CA GLY A 96 21.83 -12.84 2.89
C GLY A 96 21.39 -14.14 2.20
N THR A 97 21.95 -15.27 2.62
CA THR A 97 21.64 -16.58 2.02
C THR A 97 20.16 -16.92 2.18
N ILE A 98 19.49 -17.17 1.04
CA ILE A 98 18.11 -17.62 0.97
C ILE A 98 18.12 -19.11 0.60
N THR A 99 17.48 -19.92 1.42
CA THR A 99 17.25 -21.34 1.16
C THR A 99 15.87 -21.59 0.56
N LEU A 100 15.66 -22.79 0.02
CA LEU A 100 14.36 -23.19 -0.50
C LEU A 100 13.30 -23.17 0.61
N ALA A 101 13.66 -23.66 1.80
CA ALA A 101 12.77 -23.62 2.96
C ALA A 101 12.35 -22.19 3.33
N ASP A 102 13.26 -21.22 3.23
CA ASP A 102 12.93 -19.81 3.50
C ASP A 102 11.85 -19.30 2.54
N VAL A 103 11.93 -19.66 1.26
CA VAL A 103 10.94 -19.25 0.24
C VAL A 103 9.58 -19.90 0.52
N TYR A 104 9.54 -21.20 0.81
CA TYR A 104 8.28 -21.87 1.13
C TYR A 104 7.64 -21.33 2.41
N GLN A 105 8.44 -20.96 3.41
CA GLN A 105 7.91 -20.39 4.66
C GLN A 105 7.30 -19.00 4.48
N VAL A 106 7.68 -18.23 3.44
CA VAL A 106 7.05 -16.93 3.14
C VAL A 106 5.54 -17.08 2.96
N PHE A 107 5.10 -18.15 2.31
CA PHE A 107 3.71 -18.36 1.95
C PHE A 107 2.93 -19.02 3.10
N ALA A 108 1.98 -18.29 3.69
CA ALA A 108 0.99 -18.86 4.61
C ALA A 108 -0.05 -19.70 3.86
N VAL A 109 -0.34 -19.30 2.62
CA VAL A 109 -1.14 -20.04 1.65
C VAL A 109 -0.26 -20.15 0.41
N ASP A 110 0.02 -21.37 -0.02
CA ASP A 110 0.74 -21.63 -1.26
C ASP A 110 -0.32 -22.04 -2.31
N GLY A 111 -0.84 -21.07 -3.04
CA GLY A 111 -1.87 -21.23 -4.05
C GLY A 111 -1.33 -21.72 -5.39
N GLN A 112 -2.23 -22.02 -6.32
CA GLN A 112 -1.86 -22.21 -7.73
C GLN A 112 -1.85 -20.86 -8.43
N VAL A 113 -0.77 -20.54 -9.13
CA VAL A 113 -0.71 -19.36 -10.00
C VAL A 113 -1.18 -19.75 -11.40
N VAL A 114 -2.07 -18.95 -11.94
CA VAL A 114 -2.64 -19.11 -13.27
C VAL A 114 -2.41 -17.85 -14.10
N SER A 115 -2.26 -18.03 -15.41
CA SER A 115 -2.34 -16.94 -16.38
C SER A 115 -3.70 -16.92 -17.05
N VAL A 116 -4.28 -15.73 -17.23
CA VAL A 116 -5.56 -15.50 -17.91
C VAL A 116 -5.46 -14.27 -18.81
N THR A 117 -6.24 -14.24 -19.89
CA THR A 117 -6.41 -13.03 -20.71
C THR A 117 -7.60 -12.24 -20.19
N ILE A 118 -7.38 -10.96 -19.89
CA ILE A 118 -8.39 -10.02 -19.39
C ILE A 118 -8.38 -8.72 -20.21
N THR A 119 -9.47 -7.97 -20.17
CA THR A 119 -9.56 -6.62 -20.71
C THR A 119 -9.08 -5.57 -19.72
N ALA A 120 -8.78 -4.36 -20.20
CA ALA A 120 -8.47 -3.22 -19.34
C ALA A 120 -9.58 -2.95 -18.31
N GLY A 121 -10.86 -2.96 -18.74
CA GLY A 121 -12.01 -2.79 -17.84
C GLY A 121 -12.09 -3.86 -16.75
N GLU A 122 -11.85 -5.13 -17.09
CA GLU A 122 -11.83 -6.21 -16.10
C GLU A 122 -10.68 -6.09 -15.10
N LEU A 123 -9.52 -5.58 -15.53
CA LEU A 123 -8.43 -5.26 -14.61
C LEU A 123 -8.82 -4.15 -13.63
N TYR A 124 -9.50 -3.09 -14.11
CA TYR A 124 -10.02 -2.02 -13.24
C TYR A 124 -11.03 -2.57 -12.23
N ASP A 125 -11.98 -3.39 -12.67
CA ASP A 125 -13.00 -3.99 -11.79
C ASP A 125 -12.39 -4.94 -10.76
N LEU A 126 -11.36 -5.70 -11.15
CA LEU A 126 -10.60 -6.57 -10.26
C LEU A 126 -9.88 -5.73 -9.21
N MET A 127 -9.11 -4.74 -9.63
CA MET A 127 -8.35 -3.87 -8.74
C MET A 127 -9.26 -3.12 -7.76
N GLU A 128 -10.41 -2.62 -8.22
CA GLU A 128 -11.42 -1.97 -7.37
C GLU A 128 -11.89 -2.87 -6.23
N GLN A 129 -12.21 -4.12 -6.54
CA GLN A 129 -12.65 -5.08 -5.54
C GLN A 129 -11.52 -5.38 -4.53
N THR A 130 -10.28 -5.51 -5.00
CA THR A 130 -9.14 -5.84 -4.12
C THR A 130 -8.79 -4.71 -3.12
N VAL A 131 -9.00 -3.44 -3.48
CA VAL A 131 -8.78 -2.27 -2.60
C VAL A 131 -10.03 -1.82 -1.83
N SER A 132 -11.19 -2.44 -2.10
CA SER A 132 -12.47 -2.09 -1.47
C SER A 132 -12.50 -2.32 0.04
N GLY A 133 -11.76 -3.34 0.52
CA GLY A 133 -11.66 -3.70 1.93
C GLY A 133 -10.75 -2.80 2.76
N THR A 134 -9.93 -1.95 2.13
CA THR A 134 -9.00 -1.08 2.83
C THR A 134 -9.75 0.00 3.62
N ALA A 135 -9.32 0.22 4.87
CA ALA A 135 -9.93 1.18 5.77
C ALA A 135 -8.92 2.24 6.23
N ILE A 136 -9.46 3.38 6.68
CA ILE A 136 -8.70 4.42 7.36
C ILE A 136 -8.99 4.43 8.86
N ASP A 137 -7.98 4.81 9.65
CA ASP A 137 -8.08 4.98 11.09
C ASP A 137 -8.63 6.37 11.48
N GLY A 138 -8.73 6.63 12.78
CA GLY A 138 -9.20 7.93 13.30
C GLY A 138 -8.27 9.11 13.00
N ALA A 139 -7.06 8.87 12.50
CA ALA A 139 -6.12 9.89 12.04
C ALA A 139 -6.14 10.05 10.50
N GLU A 140 -7.13 9.46 9.83
CA GLU A 140 -7.28 9.47 8.36
C GLU A 140 -6.06 8.87 7.63
N ARG A 141 -5.37 7.92 8.27
CA ARG A 141 -4.28 7.13 7.68
C ARG A 141 -4.79 5.72 7.36
N ILE A 142 -4.09 4.99 6.51
CA ILE A 142 -4.39 3.56 6.31
C ILE A 142 -4.35 2.84 7.65
N ASP A 143 -5.44 2.16 8.00
CA ASP A 143 -5.55 1.40 9.24
C ASP A 143 -4.70 0.12 9.11
N PRO A 144 -3.55 0.03 9.81
CA PRO A 144 -2.67 -1.12 9.71
C PRO A 144 -3.27 -2.38 10.35
N ALA A 145 -4.41 -2.27 11.04
CA ALA A 145 -5.16 -3.35 11.68
C ALA A 145 -6.34 -3.85 10.83
N ARG A 146 -6.55 -3.31 9.63
CA ARG A 146 -7.64 -3.71 8.72
C ARG A 146 -7.14 -3.91 7.29
N GLY A 147 -6.78 -5.15 6.98
CA GLY A 147 -6.36 -5.56 5.64
C GLY A 147 -7.28 -6.55 4.97
N SER A 148 -7.04 -6.75 3.67
CA SER A 148 -7.71 -7.75 2.84
C SER A 148 -6.70 -8.80 2.37
N ASP A 149 -7.11 -10.06 2.37
CA ASP A 149 -6.28 -11.16 1.86
C ASP A 149 -6.10 -11.05 0.34
N ALA A 150 -7.09 -10.45 -0.34
CA ALA A 150 -7.06 -10.15 -1.76
C ALA A 150 -6.27 -8.88 -2.12
N PHE A 151 -5.70 -8.16 -1.15
CA PHE A 151 -5.06 -6.87 -1.43
C PHE A 151 -3.90 -7.05 -2.44
N PRO A 152 -3.82 -6.21 -3.48
CA PRO A 152 -2.98 -6.51 -4.63
C PRO A 152 -1.55 -6.00 -4.42
N GLN A 153 -0.58 -6.88 -4.63
CA GLN A 153 0.83 -6.52 -4.87
C GLN A 153 1.06 -6.67 -6.38
N ALA A 154 1.64 -5.66 -7.03
CA ALA A 154 1.57 -5.53 -8.49
C ALA A 154 2.94 -5.71 -9.16
N SER A 155 2.94 -6.21 -10.41
CA SER A 155 4.10 -6.23 -11.31
C SER A 155 3.65 -5.97 -12.75
N GLY A 156 4.47 -5.27 -13.55
CA GLY A 156 4.11 -4.89 -14.93
C GLY A 156 3.27 -3.63 -15.04
N PHE A 157 2.78 -3.10 -13.92
CA PHE A 157 2.00 -1.87 -13.86
C PHE A 157 2.11 -1.19 -12.49
N SER A 158 1.66 0.06 -12.45
CA SER A 158 1.43 0.86 -11.27
C SER A 158 -0.02 1.32 -11.24
N PHE A 159 -0.54 1.61 -10.05
CA PHE A 159 -1.92 2.05 -9.91
C PHE A 159 -2.11 3.08 -8.80
N THR A 160 -3.13 3.90 -8.97
CA THR A 160 -3.58 4.90 -8.00
C THR A 160 -5.01 4.60 -7.58
N TYR A 161 -5.27 4.62 -6.28
CA TYR A 161 -6.64 4.53 -5.74
C TYR A 161 -6.90 5.62 -4.68
N ASP A 162 -8.13 6.12 -4.65
CA ASP A 162 -8.64 7.11 -3.70
C ASP A 162 -9.48 6.43 -2.62
N ILE A 163 -8.93 6.33 -1.42
CA ILE A 163 -9.62 5.70 -0.29
C ILE A 163 -10.76 6.56 0.28
N SER A 164 -10.79 7.86 -0.05
CA SER A 164 -11.87 8.76 0.37
C SER A 164 -13.17 8.53 -0.40
N GLN A 165 -13.10 7.85 -1.55
CA GLN A 165 -14.27 7.44 -2.31
C GLN A 165 -14.96 6.22 -1.69
N VAL A 166 -16.26 6.10 -1.99
CA VAL A 166 -17.03 4.91 -1.65
C VAL A 166 -16.46 3.67 -2.37
N PRO A 167 -16.47 2.49 -1.74
CA PRO A 167 -16.13 1.24 -2.43
C PRO A 167 -16.92 1.07 -3.73
N GLY A 168 -16.26 0.61 -4.79
CA GLY A 168 -16.76 0.58 -6.16
C GLY A 168 -16.36 1.79 -7.01
N ARG A 169 -15.67 2.80 -6.44
CA ARG A 169 -15.22 4.02 -7.12
C ARG A 169 -13.85 4.51 -6.62
N ARG A 170 -13.04 3.62 -6.06
CA ARG A 170 -11.74 3.98 -5.48
C ARG A 170 -10.62 3.97 -6.52
N MET A 171 -10.66 3.12 -7.53
CA MET A 171 -9.64 3.05 -8.57
C MET A 171 -9.67 4.30 -9.44
N VAL A 172 -8.53 4.97 -9.51
CA VAL A 172 -8.35 6.21 -10.27
C VAL A 172 -7.61 5.92 -11.57
N GLU A 173 -6.47 5.24 -11.47
CA GLU A 173 -5.56 5.08 -12.60
C GLU A 173 -4.84 3.73 -12.53
N ILE A 174 -4.64 3.10 -13.69
CA ILE A 174 -3.72 1.99 -13.89
C ILE A 174 -2.80 2.36 -15.07
N ARG A 175 -1.49 2.28 -14.84
CA ARG A 175 -0.46 2.62 -15.81
C ARG A 175 0.56 1.49 -15.94
N LEU A 176 0.75 1.01 -17.17
CA LEU A 176 1.73 -0.02 -17.48
C LEU A 176 3.17 0.50 -17.32
N GLU A 177 4.13 -0.42 -17.17
CA GLU A 177 5.57 -0.09 -17.06
C GLU A 177 6.13 0.69 -18.26
N ASP A 178 5.55 0.53 -19.45
CA ASP A 178 5.92 1.28 -20.66
C ASP A 178 5.43 2.75 -20.65
N GLY A 179 4.70 3.14 -19.61
CA GLY A 179 4.12 4.47 -19.43
C GLY A 179 2.71 4.63 -20.01
N THR A 180 2.15 3.58 -20.62
CA THR A 180 0.78 3.60 -21.15
C THR A 180 -0.23 3.59 -20.02
N GLU A 181 -1.06 4.63 -19.95
CA GLU A 181 -2.24 4.68 -19.09
C GLU A 181 -3.37 3.86 -19.74
N LEU A 182 -4.00 2.98 -18.97
CA LEU A 182 -5.10 2.15 -19.45
C LEU A 182 -6.42 2.90 -19.34
N ASP A 183 -7.24 2.85 -20.39
CA ASP A 183 -8.62 3.32 -20.34
C ASP A 183 -9.55 2.14 -20.04
N PRO A 184 -10.37 2.17 -18.97
CA PRO A 184 -11.32 1.10 -18.65
C PRO A 184 -12.35 0.85 -19.76
N ALA A 185 -12.61 1.81 -20.64
CA ALA A 185 -13.51 1.65 -21.79
C ALA A 185 -12.82 1.02 -23.02
N GLU A 186 -11.49 0.90 -23.01
CA GLU A 186 -10.74 0.31 -24.11
C GLU A 186 -10.91 -1.21 -24.15
N LYS A 187 -11.00 -1.77 -25.36
CA LYS A 187 -11.10 -3.22 -25.59
C LYS A 187 -9.75 -3.92 -25.62
N ARG A 188 -8.68 -3.26 -25.16
CA ARG A 188 -7.34 -3.84 -25.10
C ARG A 188 -7.35 -5.01 -24.15
N THR A 189 -6.81 -6.14 -24.62
CA THR A 189 -6.58 -7.32 -23.80
C THR A 189 -5.15 -7.34 -23.29
N LEU A 190 -4.98 -7.85 -22.07
CA LEU A 190 -3.72 -8.06 -21.39
C LEU A 190 -3.70 -9.48 -20.85
N THR A 191 -2.51 -10.02 -20.68
CA THR A 191 -2.28 -11.27 -19.95
C THR A 191 -1.97 -10.95 -18.49
N LEU A 192 -2.70 -11.58 -17.57
CA LEU A 192 -2.54 -11.44 -16.13
C LEU A 192 -2.10 -12.77 -15.54
N ALA A 193 -1.02 -12.76 -14.74
CA ALA A 193 -0.68 -13.86 -13.84
C ALA A 193 -1.15 -13.54 -12.40
N ALA A 194 -1.93 -14.42 -11.79
CA ALA A 194 -2.40 -14.25 -10.42
C ALA A 194 -2.71 -15.61 -9.75
N PRO A 195 -2.80 -15.67 -8.41
CA PRO A 195 -3.32 -16.84 -7.71
C PRO A 195 -4.75 -17.16 -8.17
N ALA A 196 -5.06 -18.43 -8.39
CA ALA A 196 -6.37 -18.89 -8.84
C ALA A 196 -7.48 -18.47 -7.86
N GLU A 197 -7.18 -18.47 -6.56
CA GLU A 197 -8.07 -18.09 -5.47
C GLU A 197 -8.50 -16.60 -5.53
N LEU A 198 -7.71 -15.74 -6.19
CA LEU A 198 -8.08 -14.35 -6.46
C LEU A 198 -9.13 -14.26 -7.56
N LEU A 199 -9.06 -15.15 -8.55
CA LEU A 199 -9.86 -15.10 -9.76
C LEU A 199 -11.16 -15.92 -9.68
N ASP A 200 -11.21 -16.92 -8.79
CA ASP A 200 -12.32 -17.87 -8.68
C ASP A 200 -13.42 -17.47 -7.68
N GLY A 201 -13.26 -16.34 -6.97
CA GLY A 201 -14.21 -15.88 -5.96
C GLY A 201 -13.85 -16.23 -4.52
N THR A 202 -12.85 -17.09 -4.28
CA THR A 202 -12.48 -17.57 -2.93
C THR A 202 -12.14 -16.42 -1.98
N LEU A 203 -11.43 -15.41 -2.48
CA LEU A 203 -11.04 -14.23 -1.69
C LEU A 203 -12.10 -13.11 -1.68
N GLY A 204 -13.33 -13.39 -2.12
CA GLY A 204 -14.42 -12.41 -2.18
C GLY A 204 -14.32 -11.43 -3.35
N VAL A 205 -13.46 -11.72 -4.32
CA VAL A 205 -13.26 -10.94 -5.55
C VAL A 205 -13.72 -11.76 -6.74
N THR A 206 -14.54 -11.18 -7.62
CA THR A 206 -15.09 -11.88 -8.79
C THR A 206 -14.54 -11.28 -10.08
N LEU A 207 -13.98 -12.13 -10.95
CA LEU A 207 -13.63 -11.75 -12.32
C LEU A 207 -14.83 -12.03 -13.25
N PRO A 208 -15.50 -10.99 -13.79
CA PRO A 208 -16.75 -11.18 -14.54
C PRO A 208 -16.60 -11.95 -15.87
N GLY A 209 -15.41 -11.97 -16.47
CA GLY A 209 -15.16 -12.58 -17.78
C GLY A 209 -14.80 -14.06 -17.79
N GLY A 210 -14.34 -14.63 -16.67
CA GLY A 210 -14.07 -16.08 -16.53
C GLY A 210 -13.21 -16.70 -17.64
N GLY A 211 -12.22 -15.96 -18.15
CA GLY A 211 -11.37 -16.41 -19.26
C GLY A 211 -10.64 -17.73 -19.00
N GLN A 212 -10.26 -18.45 -20.06
CA GLN A 212 -9.53 -19.71 -19.91
C GLN A 212 -8.20 -19.49 -19.18
N GLN A 213 -8.03 -20.22 -18.08
CA GLN A 213 -6.85 -20.14 -17.23
C GLN A 213 -5.82 -21.21 -17.63
N THR A 214 -4.55 -20.84 -17.61
CA THR A 214 -3.43 -21.78 -17.79
C THR A 214 -2.63 -21.83 -16.49
N VAL A 215 -2.42 -23.02 -15.94
CA VAL A 215 -1.65 -23.20 -14.70
C VAL A 215 -0.17 -22.99 -14.98
N LEU A 216 0.47 -22.12 -14.20
CA LEU A 216 1.90 -21.80 -14.30
C LEU A 216 2.73 -22.59 -13.29
N GLY A 217 2.19 -22.84 -12.10
CA GLY A 217 2.88 -23.51 -11.00
C GLY A 217 2.32 -23.09 -9.64
N ARG A 218 3.01 -23.43 -8.57
CA ARG A 218 2.67 -22.98 -7.20
C ARG A 218 3.43 -21.71 -6.84
N GLU A 219 2.85 -20.87 -5.99
CA GLU A 219 3.43 -19.56 -5.65
C GLU A 219 4.87 -19.66 -5.11
N ALA A 220 5.11 -20.59 -4.19
CA ALA A 220 6.45 -20.80 -3.61
C ALA A 220 7.46 -21.31 -4.64
N GLU A 221 7.04 -22.24 -5.50
CA GLU A 221 7.87 -22.83 -6.56
C GLU A 221 8.30 -21.76 -7.57
N LEU A 222 7.34 -20.95 -8.04
CA LEU A 222 7.60 -19.88 -9.00
C LEU A 222 8.52 -18.80 -8.41
N THR A 223 8.31 -18.45 -7.14
CA THR A 223 9.17 -17.50 -6.42
C THR A 223 10.58 -18.05 -6.24
N ALA A 224 10.73 -19.33 -5.91
CA ALA A 224 12.03 -19.99 -5.80
C ALA A 224 12.76 -20.05 -7.16
N ALA A 225 12.05 -20.41 -8.23
CA ALA A 225 12.59 -20.44 -9.59
C ALA A 225 13.05 -19.05 -10.05
N TYR A 226 12.26 -18.01 -9.74
CA TYR A 226 12.62 -16.62 -10.02
C TYR A 226 13.91 -16.21 -9.31
N LEU A 227 14.02 -16.50 -8.01
CA LEU A 227 15.21 -16.19 -7.21
C LEU A 227 16.45 -16.95 -7.71
N ALA A 228 16.30 -18.24 -8.05
CA ALA A 228 17.38 -19.06 -8.60
C ALA A 228 17.88 -18.56 -9.95
N GLY A 229 17.00 -17.92 -10.74
CA GLY A 229 17.32 -17.33 -12.02
C GLY A 229 18.05 -15.98 -11.94
N GLN A 230 18.09 -15.34 -10.76
CA GLN A 230 18.78 -14.06 -10.60
C GLN A 230 20.29 -14.23 -10.55
N VAL A 231 21.00 -13.40 -11.32
CA VAL A 231 22.47 -13.41 -11.32
C VAL A 231 22.99 -12.48 -10.24
N GLY A 232 23.76 -13.03 -9.29
CA GLY A 232 24.37 -12.26 -8.22
C GLY A 232 23.45 -12.07 -7.02
N THR A 233 23.54 -10.92 -6.36
CA THR A 233 22.73 -10.64 -5.17
C THR A 233 21.36 -10.11 -5.59
N VAL A 234 20.29 -10.74 -5.08
CA VAL A 234 18.91 -10.33 -5.30
C VAL A 234 18.70 -8.97 -4.64
N ALA A 235 18.51 -7.96 -5.49
CA ALA A 235 18.18 -6.61 -5.07
C ALA A 235 16.74 -6.55 -4.57
N ARG A 236 16.50 -5.67 -3.61
CA ARG A 236 15.14 -5.37 -3.16
C ARG A 236 14.40 -4.59 -4.24
N PRO A 237 13.18 -5.01 -4.66
CA PRO A 237 12.37 -4.22 -5.57
C PRO A 237 12.14 -2.79 -5.04
N ARG A 238 12.15 -1.82 -5.95
CA ARG A 238 11.82 -0.43 -5.63
C ARG A 238 10.31 -0.30 -5.52
N LEU A 239 9.86 0.27 -4.41
CA LEU A 239 8.47 0.63 -4.20
C LEU A 239 8.06 1.81 -5.10
N GLY A 240 6.76 2.00 -5.28
CA GLY A 240 6.16 3.05 -6.10
C GLY A 240 5.19 2.52 -7.16
N ARG A 241 4.85 1.23 -7.11
CA ARG A 241 3.81 0.62 -7.95
C ARG A 241 2.41 0.93 -7.41
N MET A 242 2.29 1.36 -6.16
CA MET A 242 1.02 1.72 -5.53
C MET A 242 1.02 3.15 -5.02
N THR A 243 0.00 3.91 -5.40
CA THR A 243 -0.26 5.24 -4.83
C THR A 243 -1.64 5.28 -4.21
N VAL A 244 -1.72 5.69 -2.94
CA VAL A 244 -3.00 5.94 -2.27
C VAL A 244 -3.21 7.42 -2.05
N ILE A 245 -4.36 7.93 -2.48
CA ILE A 245 -4.80 9.31 -2.21
C ILE A 245 -6.03 9.29 -1.31
N GLY A 246 -6.37 10.45 -0.73
CA GLY A 246 -7.48 10.56 0.22
C GLY A 246 -7.13 10.19 1.66
N THR A 247 -5.83 10.07 1.98
CA THR A 247 -5.31 9.94 3.35
C THR A 247 -4.73 11.27 3.84
N ALA A 248 -4.61 11.45 5.16
CA ALA A 248 -3.94 12.62 5.75
C ALA A 248 -2.49 12.79 5.25
N ASP A 249 -1.82 11.69 4.90
CA ASP A 249 -0.47 11.69 4.33
C ASP A 249 -0.40 12.29 2.91
N HIS A 250 -1.52 12.26 2.18
CA HIS A 250 -1.70 12.81 0.83
C HIS A 250 -2.70 13.97 0.81
N SER A 251 -2.61 14.88 1.78
CA SER A 251 -3.42 16.11 1.79
C SER A 251 -3.05 17.05 0.63
N LEU A 252 -4.02 17.88 0.19
CA LEU A 252 -3.79 18.96 -0.77
C LEU A 252 -2.66 19.91 -0.36
N TYR A 253 -2.52 20.11 0.96
CA TYR A 253 -1.44 20.89 1.56
C TYR A 253 -0.06 20.32 1.19
N ARG A 254 0.09 18.99 1.25
CA ARG A 254 1.34 18.32 0.91
C ARG A 254 1.53 18.17 -0.60
N SER A 255 0.46 17.88 -1.36
CA SER A 255 0.54 17.71 -2.81
C SER A 255 0.92 18.99 -3.56
N TRP A 256 0.54 20.16 -3.03
CA TRP A 256 0.96 21.47 -3.55
C TRP A 256 2.26 22.01 -2.95
N ASN A 257 3.00 21.20 -2.17
CA ASN A 257 4.20 21.63 -1.46
C ASN A 257 3.98 22.95 -0.69
N VAL A 258 2.79 23.13 -0.09
CA VAL A 258 2.45 24.37 0.61
C VAL A 258 3.46 24.62 1.72
N ASP A 259 3.99 23.58 2.37
CA ASP A 259 5.07 23.62 3.36
C ASP A 259 6.29 24.40 2.86
N ARG A 260 6.66 24.22 1.58
CA ARG A 260 7.80 24.91 0.97
C ARG A 260 7.43 26.33 0.56
N CYS A 261 6.22 26.56 0.05
CA CYS A 261 5.81 27.85 -0.49
C CYS A 261 5.33 28.85 0.57
N LEU A 262 4.67 28.36 1.62
CA LEU A 262 4.07 29.14 2.70
C LEU A 262 5.04 30.09 3.41
N PRO A 263 6.27 29.70 3.82
CA PRO A 263 7.20 30.64 4.45
C PRO A 263 7.58 31.79 3.52
N TYR A 264 7.70 31.55 2.21
CA TYR A 264 8.00 32.60 1.23
C TYR A 264 6.80 33.52 0.99
N LEU A 265 5.58 32.98 0.94
CA LEU A 265 4.35 33.77 0.84
C LEU A 265 4.15 34.65 2.08
N LEU A 266 4.38 34.11 3.27
CA LEU A 266 4.32 34.88 4.52
C LEU A 266 5.40 35.97 4.56
N LEU A 267 6.63 35.67 4.12
CA LEU A 267 7.70 36.66 4.00
C LEU A 267 7.35 37.77 3.01
N ALA A 268 6.78 37.42 1.85
CA ALA A 268 6.34 38.38 0.85
C ALA A 268 5.22 39.28 1.39
N CYS A 269 4.22 38.71 2.06
CA CYS A 269 3.17 39.47 2.74
C CYS A 269 3.73 40.42 3.81
N LEU A 270 4.70 39.96 4.59
CA LEU A 270 5.35 40.77 5.63
C LEU A 270 6.21 41.89 5.04
N LEU A 271 6.90 41.64 3.93
CA LEU A 271 7.63 42.65 3.15
C LEU A 271 6.69 43.71 2.60
N VAL A 272 5.58 43.30 1.98
CA VAL A 272 4.55 44.22 1.49
C VAL A 272 3.99 45.03 2.65
N ALA A 273 3.65 44.42 3.78
CA ALA A 273 3.16 45.12 4.96
C ALA A 273 4.19 46.13 5.52
N LEU A 274 5.48 45.80 5.54
CA LEU A 274 6.54 46.73 5.96
C LEU A 274 6.76 47.89 4.98
N LEU A 275 6.68 47.64 3.68
CA LEU A 275 6.85 48.63 2.62
C LEU A 275 5.64 49.56 2.47
N THR A 276 4.45 49.06 2.79
CA THR A 276 3.18 49.81 2.74
C THR A 276 2.83 50.49 4.06
N ARG A 277 3.65 50.34 5.12
CA ARG A 277 3.48 51.12 6.35
C ARG A 277 3.54 52.61 5.99
N PRO A 278 2.50 53.39 6.28
CA PRO A 278 2.48 54.81 5.93
C PRO A 278 3.65 55.52 6.64
N LEU A 279 4.35 56.38 5.89
CA LEU A 279 5.46 57.26 6.31
C LEU A 279 5.16 58.17 7.53
N HIS A 280 3.96 58.09 8.09
CA HIS A 280 3.46 58.98 9.14
C HIS A 280 4.23 58.89 10.46
N GLN A 281 4.94 57.79 10.73
CA GLN A 281 5.76 57.64 11.96
C GLN A 281 7.20 58.17 11.83
N ARG A 282 7.73 58.42 10.63
CA ARG A 282 9.11 58.95 10.46
C ARG A 282 9.19 60.49 10.45
N LEU A 283 8.07 61.19 10.29
CA LEU A 283 8.02 62.67 10.26
C LEU A 283 7.52 63.29 11.58
N GLY A 284 6.97 62.50 12.50
CA GLY A 284 6.39 62.98 13.78
C GLY A 284 7.38 63.58 14.77
N ASP A 285 8.67 63.20 14.70
CA ASP A 285 9.69 63.71 15.65
C ASP A 285 10.56 64.85 15.10
N ARG A 286 10.57 65.10 13.78
CA ARG A 286 11.24 66.30 13.23
C ARG A 286 10.34 67.53 13.19
N GLY A 287 9.01 67.36 13.25
CA GLY A 287 8.04 68.46 13.24
C GLY A 287 7.88 69.17 14.60
N ARG A 288 8.10 68.47 15.72
CA ARG A 288 7.91 69.04 17.07
C ARG A 288 9.01 70.03 17.49
N SER A 289 10.21 69.97 16.90
CA SER A 289 11.30 70.90 17.25
C SER A 289 11.27 72.26 16.52
N LYS A 290 10.41 72.41 15.49
CA LYS A 290 10.19 73.69 14.80
C LYS A 290 9.05 74.51 15.41
N MET A 291 7.95 73.87 15.86
CA MET A 291 6.87 74.60 16.55
C MET A 291 7.28 75.12 17.93
N ALA A 292 8.14 74.41 18.67
CA ALA A 292 8.64 74.90 19.96
C ALA A 292 9.47 76.19 19.83
N ARG A 293 10.21 76.36 18.74
CA ARG A 293 11.03 77.58 18.48
C ARG A 293 10.23 78.78 17.99
N TYR A 294 9.01 78.61 17.52
CA TYR A 294 8.16 79.72 17.07
C TYR A 294 7.51 80.48 18.23
N TRP A 295 7.25 79.80 19.36
CA TRP A 295 6.59 80.40 20.53
C TRP A 295 7.56 81.06 21.51
N ASP A 296 8.87 80.79 21.41
CA ASP A 296 9.89 81.33 22.32
C ASP A 296 10.44 82.71 21.87
N LYS A 297 10.11 83.15 20.66
CA LYS A 297 10.46 84.50 20.14
C LYS A 297 9.40 85.58 20.38
N LYS A 298 8.33 85.24 21.11
CA LYS A 298 7.23 86.16 21.46
C LYS A 298 7.05 86.36 22.97
N ARG A 299 8.11 86.16 23.77
CA ARG A 299 8.22 86.67 25.13
C ARG A 299 9.37 87.64 25.23
#